data_AF-A0A087ADF5-F1
#
_entry.id   AF-A0A087ADF5-F1
#
_cell.length_a   1.000
_cell.length_b   1.000
_cell.length_c   1.000
_cell.angle_alpha   90.00
_cell.angle_beta   90.00
_cell.angle_gamma   90.00
#
_symmetry.space_group_name_H-M   'P 1'
#
loop_
_entity.id
_entity.type
_entity.pdbx_description
1 polymer ?
#
loop_
_entity_poly.entity_id
_entity_poly.type
_entity_poly.pdbx_seq_one_letter_code
_entity_poly.pdbx_strand_id
1 'polypeptide(L)'
;MSMSHRRGCAKRARAAHRRLESTRAEDCAASESCVEPLTPPAPPIRLTPTVASDPDTPIEVLWHIARHAPHLRKWVIVNRSADANLLEYISQQGGPGVRETLQMLFDSVDRARA
;
A
#
# COMPACT_ATOMS: atom_id res chain seq x y z
N MET A 1 -15.12 44.41 53.00
CA MET A 1 -13.84 44.40 52.25
C MET A 1 -13.41 42.96 52.02
N SER A 2 -13.04 42.64 50.78
CA SER A 2 -12.31 41.45 50.26
C SER A 2 -12.93 40.05 50.45
N MET A 3 -13.40 39.36 49.40
CA MET A 3 -12.76 38.86 48.16
C MET A 3 -12.01 37.53 48.32
N SER A 4 -12.62 36.51 47.70
CA SER A 4 -12.00 35.48 46.85
C SER A 4 -11.36 34.23 47.48
N HIS A 5 -12.13 33.16 47.34
CA HIS A 5 -11.78 31.75 47.49
C HIS A 5 -10.64 31.33 46.56
N ARG A 6 -9.54 30.82 47.12
CA ARG A 6 -8.54 30.04 46.37
C ARG A 6 -8.94 28.57 46.37
N ARG A 7 -9.40 28.06 45.23
CA ARG A 7 -9.54 26.60 44.99
C ARG A 7 -8.24 26.11 44.36
N GLY A 8 -7.37 25.52 45.18
CA GLY A 8 -6.19 24.80 44.74
C GLY A 8 -6.56 23.40 44.26
N CYS A 9 -6.21 23.11 43.01
CA CYS A 9 -6.28 21.81 42.36
C CYS A 9 -5.07 20.95 42.78
N ALA A 10 -5.30 19.69 43.19
CA ALA A 10 -4.30 18.62 43.09
C ALA A 10 -4.95 17.25 43.42
N LYS A 11 -5.56 16.59 42.43
CA LYS A 11 -5.89 15.16 42.51
C LYS A 11 -4.84 14.36 41.73
N ARG A 12 -4.02 13.68 42.53
CA ARG A 12 -3.11 12.56 42.29
C ARG A 12 -3.44 11.75 41.02
N ALA A 13 -2.45 11.59 40.16
CA ALA A 13 -2.35 10.45 39.24
C ALA A 13 -1.03 9.73 39.52
N ARG A 14 -1.16 8.45 39.89
CA ARG A 14 -0.06 7.51 40.03
C ARG A 14 0.37 7.07 38.64
N ALA A 15 1.65 7.15 38.32
CA ALA A 15 2.23 6.40 37.22
C ALA A 15 3.62 5.92 37.65
N ALA A 16 3.66 4.66 38.06
CA ALA A 16 4.88 3.94 38.34
C ALA A 16 5.62 3.70 37.02
N HIS A 17 6.82 4.27 36.88
CA HIS A 17 7.73 3.93 35.80
C HIS A 17 8.30 2.53 36.07
N ARG A 18 7.56 1.50 35.65
CA ARG A 18 8.06 0.13 35.58
C ARG A 18 8.96 0.03 34.34
N ARG A 19 10.25 0.12 34.61
CA ARG A 19 11.36 -0.28 33.74
C ARG A 19 11.14 -1.70 33.22
N LEU A 20 11.18 -1.88 31.90
CA LEU A 20 11.44 -3.16 31.25
C LEU A 20 12.39 -2.90 30.07
N GLU A 21 13.66 -3.20 30.32
CA GLU A 21 14.60 -3.60 29.28
C GLU A 21 14.15 -5.00 28.82
N SER A 22 13.84 -5.20 27.54
CA SER A 22 13.71 -6.53 26.96
C SER A 22 14.41 -6.55 25.62
N THR A 23 15.58 -7.18 25.65
CA THR A 23 16.27 -7.70 24.49
C THR A 23 15.45 -8.82 23.82
N ARG A 24 15.72 -9.00 22.52
CA ARG A 24 15.61 -10.25 21.73
C ARG A 24 14.27 -10.60 21.07
N ALA A 25 14.23 -10.35 19.76
CA ALA A 25 13.83 -11.24 18.66
C ALA A 25 13.93 -10.36 17.39
N GLU A 26 14.95 -10.44 16.52
CA GLU A 26 15.22 -11.59 15.65
C GLU A 26 13.92 -12.32 15.29
N ASP A 27 13.17 -11.74 14.36
CA ASP A 27 12.30 -12.53 13.49
C ASP A 27 12.86 -12.42 12.05
N CYS A 28 13.95 -13.14 11.85
CA CYS A 28 14.27 -13.72 10.56
C CYS A 28 13.15 -14.71 10.21
N ALA A 29 12.07 -14.24 9.61
CA ALA A 29 11.18 -15.11 8.86
C ALA A 29 11.80 -15.32 7.47
N ALA A 30 12.63 -16.34 7.40
CA ALA A 30 12.98 -16.99 6.16
C ALA A 30 11.69 -17.35 5.40
N SER A 31 11.37 -16.62 4.36
CA SER A 31 10.71 -17.23 3.20
C SER A 31 11.82 -17.77 2.32
N GLU A 32 12.36 -18.93 2.71
CA GLU A 32 12.94 -19.87 1.77
C GLU A 32 11.89 -20.05 0.67
N SER A 33 12.09 -19.38 -0.47
CA SER A 33 11.33 -19.73 -1.66
C SER A 33 11.72 -21.16 -1.97
N CYS A 34 10.81 -22.10 -1.71
CA CYS A 34 10.86 -23.41 -2.32
C CYS A 34 11.02 -23.16 -3.81
N VAL A 35 12.22 -23.42 -4.32
CA VAL A 35 12.55 -23.34 -5.74
C VAL A 35 11.78 -24.48 -6.38
N GLU A 36 10.51 -24.22 -6.67
CA GLU A 36 9.70 -25.03 -7.57
C GLU A 36 10.53 -25.21 -8.85
N PRO A 37 10.72 -26.44 -9.35
CA PRO A 37 11.47 -26.65 -10.58
C PRO A 37 10.92 -25.73 -11.67
N LEU A 38 11.80 -24.94 -12.28
CA LEU A 38 11.47 -23.91 -13.28
C LEU A 38 11.00 -24.55 -14.59
N THR A 39 9.86 -25.23 -14.59
CA THR A 39 9.16 -25.55 -15.82
C THR A 39 8.57 -24.25 -16.36
N PRO A 40 8.90 -23.84 -17.59
CA PRO A 40 8.40 -22.59 -18.15
C PRO A 40 6.87 -22.60 -18.14
N PRO A 41 6.23 -21.46 -17.85
CA PRO A 41 4.77 -21.39 -17.79
C PRO A 41 4.17 -21.83 -19.12
N ALA A 42 3.09 -22.62 -19.06
CA ALA A 42 2.41 -23.09 -20.25
C ALA A 42 1.96 -21.89 -21.11
N PRO A 43 2.27 -21.86 -22.41
CA PRO A 43 1.84 -20.78 -23.29
C PRO A 43 0.31 -20.81 -23.48
N PRO A 44 -0.34 -19.66 -23.72
CA PRO A 44 0.18 -18.29 -23.68
C PRO A 44 0.19 -17.68 -22.26
N ILE A 45 1.22 -16.89 -21.97
CA ILE A 45 1.40 -16.16 -20.69
C ILE A 45 0.11 -15.38 -20.38
N ARG A 46 -0.51 -15.70 -19.24
CA ARG A 46 -1.77 -15.10 -18.81
C ARG A 46 -1.50 -13.74 -18.16
N LEU A 47 -2.25 -12.72 -18.57
CA LEU A 47 -2.29 -11.45 -17.83
C LEU A 47 -3.01 -11.69 -16.50
N THR A 48 -2.33 -11.40 -15.39
CA THR A 48 -2.85 -11.63 -14.04
C THR A 48 -2.72 -10.35 -13.19
N PRO A 49 -3.47 -10.24 -12.08
CA PRO A 49 -3.28 -9.16 -11.11
C PRO A 49 -1.83 -9.03 -10.62
N THR A 50 -1.17 -10.17 -10.37
CA THR A 50 0.23 -10.21 -9.93
C THR A 50 1.13 -9.53 -10.95
N VAL A 51 1.02 -9.90 -12.23
CA VAL A 51 1.78 -9.25 -13.32
C VAL A 51 1.42 -7.76 -13.41
N ALA A 52 0.15 -7.40 -13.30
CA ALA A 52 -0.26 -5.99 -13.40
C ALA A 52 0.31 -5.10 -12.28
N SER A 53 0.51 -5.64 -11.07
CA SER A 53 1.03 -4.90 -9.91
C SER A 53 2.54 -5.05 -9.68
N ASP A 54 3.20 -5.96 -10.39
CA ASP A 54 4.63 -6.24 -10.27
C ASP A 54 5.48 -5.07 -10.81
N PRO A 55 6.37 -4.47 -10.00
CA PRO A 55 7.23 -3.36 -10.43
C PRO A 55 8.22 -3.72 -11.55
N ASP A 56 8.56 -5.00 -11.72
CA ASP A 56 9.47 -5.45 -12.78
C ASP A 56 8.76 -5.64 -14.13
N THR A 57 7.43 -5.45 -14.16
CA THR A 57 6.65 -5.57 -15.41
C THR A 57 6.98 -4.41 -16.37
N PRO A 58 7.36 -4.71 -17.62
CA PRO A 58 7.69 -3.67 -18.60
C PRO A 58 6.51 -2.74 -18.89
N ILE A 59 6.79 -1.45 -19.09
CA ILE A 59 5.77 -0.42 -19.34
C ILE A 59 4.88 -0.73 -20.55
N GLU A 60 5.44 -1.33 -21.61
CA GLU A 60 4.72 -1.82 -22.79
C GLU A 60 3.62 -2.83 -22.43
N VAL A 61 3.91 -3.74 -21.49
CA VAL A 61 2.96 -4.75 -21.01
C VAL A 61 1.86 -4.09 -20.17
N LEU A 62 2.20 -3.08 -19.36
CA LEU A 62 1.21 -2.32 -18.59
C LEU A 62 0.25 -1.56 -19.51
N TRP A 63 0.74 -0.94 -20.59
CA TRP A 63 -0.10 -0.35 -21.63
C TRP A 63 -0.98 -1.37 -22.32
N HIS A 64 -0.46 -2.56 -22.61
CA HIS A 64 -1.24 -3.66 -23.18
C HIS A 64 -2.38 -4.08 -22.23
N ILE A 65 -2.10 -4.26 -20.94
CA ILE A 65 -3.11 -4.56 -19.92
C ILE A 65 -4.17 -3.46 -19.88
N ALA A 66 -3.76 -2.18 -19.87
CA ALA A 66 -4.69 -1.06 -19.80
C ALA A 66 -5.65 -1.01 -21.00
N ARG A 67 -5.18 -1.36 -22.20
CA ARG A 67 -6.00 -1.34 -23.43
C ARG A 67 -6.90 -2.57 -23.55
N HIS A 68 -6.39 -3.75 -23.19
CA HIS A 68 -7.03 -5.03 -23.54
C HIS A 68 -7.67 -5.78 -22.35
N ALA A 69 -7.35 -5.42 -21.11
CA ALA A 69 -7.88 -6.07 -19.91
C ALA A 69 -8.46 -5.07 -18.90
N PRO A 70 -9.67 -4.53 -19.14
CA PRO A 70 -10.28 -3.50 -18.27
C PRO A 70 -10.42 -3.91 -16.80
N HIS A 71 -10.66 -5.20 -16.53
CA HIS A 71 -10.77 -5.75 -15.18
C HIS A 71 -9.44 -5.76 -14.41
N LEU A 72 -8.31 -5.61 -15.09
CA LEU A 72 -6.97 -5.55 -14.48
C LEU A 72 -6.45 -4.14 -14.26
N ARG A 73 -7.08 -3.10 -14.84
CA ARG A 73 -6.62 -1.71 -14.73
C ARG A 73 -6.41 -1.24 -13.29
N LYS A 74 -7.27 -1.67 -12.37
CA LYS A 74 -7.13 -1.32 -10.95
C LYS A 74 -5.81 -1.80 -10.33
N TRP A 75 -5.28 -2.92 -10.82
CA TRP A 75 -4.01 -3.49 -10.34
C TRP A 75 -2.80 -2.76 -10.94
N VAL A 76 -2.94 -2.15 -12.11
CA VAL A 76 -1.91 -1.29 -12.71
C VAL A 76 -1.74 0.00 -11.92
N ILE A 77 -2.81 0.53 -11.31
CA ILE A 77 -2.76 1.76 -10.49
C ILE A 77 -1.78 1.63 -9.31
N VAL A 78 -1.70 0.43 -8.72
CA VAL A 78 -0.80 0.18 -7.57
C VAL A 78 0.61 -0.23 -8.01
N ASN A 79 0.86 -0.34 -9.32
CA ASN A 79 2.18 -0.66 -9.84
C ASN A 79 3.10 0.56 -9.74
N ARG A 80 4.22 0.43 -9.01
CA ARG A 80 5.17 1.53 -8.78
C ARG A 80 5.93 1.96 -10.04
N SER A 81 5.95 1.13 -11.08
CA SER A 81 6.60 1.42 -12.36
C SER A 81 5.63 2.05 -13.38
N ALA A 82 4.34 2.19 -13.05
CA ALA A 82 3.39 2.87 -13.91
C ALA A 82 3.69 4.37 -13.96
N ASP A 83 3.80 4.92 -15.17
CA ASP A 83 4.06 6.33 -15.40
C ASP A 83 2.77 7.17 -15.37
N ALA A 84 2.92 8.49 -15.29
CA ALA A 84 1.80 9.41 -15.19
C ALA A 84 0.85 9.32 -16.40
N ASN A 85 1.36 9.17 -17.62
CA ASN A 85 0.52 9.11 -18.83
C ASN A 85 -0.38 7.86 -18.82
N LEU A 86 0.16 6.73 -18.36
CA LEU A 86 -0.59 5.50 -18.22
C LEU A 86 -1.69 5.62 -17.17
N LEU A 87 -1.39 6.19 -16.00
CA LEU A 87 -2.38 6.40 -14.94
C LEU A 87 -3.48 7.39 -15.37
N GLU A 88 -3.11 8.45 -16.08
CA GLU A 88 -4.06 9.39 -16.67
C GLU A 88 -5.00 8.67 -17.66
N TYR A 89 -4.43 7.89 -18.59
CA TYR A 89 -5.22 7.09 -19.52
C TYR A 89 -6.20 6.17 -18.78
N ILE A 90 -5.74 5.45 -17.75
CA ILE A 90 -6.61 4.56 -16.96
C ILE A 90 -7.72 5.35 -16.26
N SER A 91 -7.42 6.53 -15.73
CA SER A 91 -8.43 7.38 -15.07
C SER A 91 -9.54 7.82 -16.04
N GLN A 92 -9.18 8.12 -17.29
CA GLN A 92 -10.13 8.51 -18.34
C GLN A 92 -10.95 7.32 -18.84
N GLN A 93 -10.31 6.16 -19.03
CA GLN A 93 -10.99 4.96 -19.53
C GLN A 93 -11.82 4.24 -18.45
N GLY A 94 -11.52 4.48 -17.17
CA GLY A 94 -12.16 3.82 -16.05
C GLY A 94 -11.99 2.30 -16.06
N GLY A 95 -12.91 1.60 -15.41
CA GLY A 95 -12.93 0.14 -15.30
C GLY A 95 -13.41 -0.31 -13.91
N PRO A 96 -13.69 -1.60 -13.72
CA PRO A 96 -14.16 -2.10 -12.43
C PRO A 96 -13.16 -1.80 -11.31
N GLY A 97 -13.57 -1.00 -10.32
CA GLY A 97 -12.77 -0.64 -9.15
C GLY A 97 -11.68 0.42 -9.39
N VAL A 98 -11.56 0.99 -10.59
CA VAL A 98 -10.50 1.98 -10.91
C VAL A 98 -10.64 3.23 -10.06
N ARG A 99 -11.85 3.79 -9.95
CA ARG A 99 -12.10 5.02 -9.20
C ARG A 99 -11.79 4.83 -7.72
N GLU A 100 -12.27 3.74 -7.14
CA GLU A 100 -12.09 3.41 -5.74
C GLU A 100 -10.60 3.21 -5.43
N THR A 101 -9.87 2.52 -6.31
CA THR A 101 -8.41 2.33 -6.14
C THR A 101 -7.63 3.62 -6.28
N LEU A 102 -7.95 4.50 -7.25
CA LEU A 102 -7.32 5.82 -7.36
C LEU A 102 -7.54 6.65 -6.09
N GLN A 103 -8.77 6.66 -5.56
CA GLN A 103 -9.08 7.39 -4.34
C GLN A 103 -8.27 6.87 -3.14
N MET A 104 -8.20 5.54 -2.96
CA MET A 104 -7.36 4.94 -1.93
C MET A 104 -5.87 5.29 -2.08
N LEU A 105 -5.37 5.31 -3.32
CA LEU A 105 -4.00 5.72 -3.61
C LEU A 105 -3.76 7.18 -3.21
N PHE A 106 -4.62 8.11 -3.63
CA PHE A 106 -4.48 9.53 -3.29
C PHE A 106 -4.57 9.77 -1.78
N ASP A 107 -5.55 9.16 -1.10
CA ASP A 107 -5.65 9.22 0.35
C ASP A 107 -4.37 8.72 1.05
N SER A 108 -3.72 7.69 0.49
CA SER A 108 -2.45 7.17 1.02
C SER A 108 -1.28 8.14 0.83
N VAL A 109 -1.24 8.82 -0.32
CA VAL A 109 -0.21 9.83 -0.64
C VAL A 109 -0.37 11.07 0.23
N ASP A 110 -1.60 11.53 0.45
CA ASP A 110 -1.88 12.67 1.32
C ASP A 110 -1.52 12.35 2.77
N ARG A 111 -1.83 11.15 3.26
CA ARG A 111 -1.38 10.68 4.58
C ARG A 111 0.13 10.59 4.71
N ALA A 112 0.85 10.21 3.66
CA ALA A 112 2.31 10.14 3.67
C ALA A 112 3.00 11.52 3.67
N ARG A 113 2.24 12.58 3.33
CA ARG A 113 2.73 13.97 3.26
C ARG A 113 2.39 14.80 4.50
N ALA A 114 1.47 14.32 5.35
CA ALA A 114 1.06 14.97 6.59
C ALA A 114 2.03 14.66 7.73
#